data_AF-A0A067EXG1-F1
#
_entry.id   AF-A0A067EXG1-F1
#
_cell.length_a   1.000
_cell.length_b   1.000
_cell.length_c   1.000
_cell.angle_alpha   90.00
_cell.angle_beta   90.00
_cell.angle_gamma   90.00
#
_symmetry.space_group_name_H-M   'P 1'
#
loop_
_entity.id
_entity.type
_entity.pdbx_description
1 polymer ?
#
loop_
_entity_poly.entity_id
_entity_poly.type
_entity_poly.pdbx_seq_one_letter_code
_entity_poly.pdbx_strand_id
1 'polypeptide(L)'
;VLSLSYSHDGRSALENWSLCSSNQEKQSLGLSFDAVIMTAPLCNVKEMKITKGGNLFPLDFLPEVIYMPLSVIITTFKKENVRRPLEGFGVLVPSKEQQNGLKTLGTLFSSMMFPDRVPKDLYLYTTFVGGSRNKELAKASTYKELQSL
;
A
#
# COMPACT_ATOMS: atom_id res chain seq x y z
N VAL A 1 -18.49 -2.96 1.85
CA VAL A 1 -18.31 -4.43 1.79
C VAL A 1 -18.65 -4.88 0.38
N LEU A 2 -17.75 -5.62 -0.27
CA LEU A 2 -17.95 -6.14 -1.62
C LEU A 2 -18.41 -7.60 -1.50
N SER A 3 -19.47 -7.95 -2.22
CA SER A 3 -19.93 -9.34 -2.32
C SER A 3 -20.02 -9.75 -3.79
N LEU A 4 -19.60 -10.97 -4.05
CA LEU A 4 -19.56 -11.56 -5.37
C LEU A 4 -20.40 -12.83 -5.35
N SER A 5 -21.28 -13.01 -6.33
CA SER A 5 -22.00 -14.25 -6.48
C SER A 5 -21.84 -14.83 -7.87
N TYR A 6 -21.76 -16.15 -7.90
CA TYR A 6 -21.76 -16.95 -9.10
C TYR A 6 -23.01 -17.83 -9.12
N SER A 7 -23.86 -17.63 -10.11
CA SER A 7 -25.03 -18.47 -10.35
C SER A 7 -24.84 -19.25 -11.64
N HIS A 8 -24.72 -20.57 -11.51
CA HIS A 8 -24.94 -21.48 -12.63
C HIS A 8 -26.33 -22.07 -12.45
N ASP A 9 -27.33 -21.41 -13.03
CA ASP A 9 -28.68 -21.94 -13.11
C ASP A 9 -28.72 -22.78 -14.38
N GLY A 10 -28.77 -24.11 -14.27
CA GLY A 10 -28.69 -25.05 -15.41
C GLY A 10 -29.83 -24.93 -16.45
N ARG A 11 -30.61 -23.84 -16.40
CA ARG A 11 -31.67 -23.42 -17.32
C ARG A 11 -31.26 -22.26 -18.25
N SER A 12 -30.16 -21.56 -17.93
CA SER A 12 -29.62 -20.42 -18.69
C SER A 12 -28.24 -20.81 -19.24
N ALA A 13 -28.02 -20.60 -20.54
CA ALA A 13 -26.72 -20.84 -21.18
C ALA A 13 -25.64 -19.80 -20.80
N LEU A 14 -25.99 -18.77 -20.02
CA LEU A 14 -25.10 -17.69 -19.60
C LEU A 14 -24.73 -17.86 -18.13
N GLU A 15 -23.46 -18.21 -17.89
CA GLU A 15 -22.81 -18.21 -16.58
C GLU A 15 -22.52 -16.75 -16.18
N ASN A 16 -23.35 -16.18 -15.32
CA ASN A 16 -23.24 -14.78 -14.99
C ASN A 16 -22.73 -14.58 -13.55
N TRP A 17 -21.64 -13.83 -13.43
CA TRP A 17 -21.20 -13.26 -12.17
C TRP A 17 -22.05 -12.06 -11.84
N SER A 18 -22.47 -11.92 -10.58
CA SER A 18 -23.03 -10.67 -10.09
C SER A 18 -22.19 -10.08 -8.96
N LEU A 19 -21.93 -8.78 -9.09
CA LEU A 19 -21.14 -7.99 -8.16
C LEU A 19 -22.05 -7.02 -7.43
N CYS A 20 -22.01 -7.04 -6.10
CA CYS A 20 -22.63 -6.00 -5.28
C CYS A 20 -21.54 -5.24 -4.53
N SER A 21 -21.52 -3.92 -4.74
CA SER A 21 -20.69 -3.00 -3.96
C SER A 21 -21.58 -2.11 -3.09
N SER A 22 -21.10 -1.81 -1.87
CA SER A 22 -21.71 -0.79 -1.02
C SER A 22 -20.79 0.42 -0.97
N ASN A 23 -21.21 1.55 -1.51
CA ASN A 23 -20.55 2.83 -1.22
C ASN A 23 -21.09 3.42 0.09
N GLN A 24 -20.42 4.44 0.64
CA GLN A 24 -20.76 5.08 1.92
C GLN A 24 -22.21 5.61 1.99
N GLU A 25 -22.90 5.73 0.85
CA GLU A 25 -24.30 6.17 0.72
C GLU A 25 -25.35 5.04 0.77
N LYS A 26 -24.99 3.81 1.19
CA LYS A 26 -25.93 2.67 1.37
C LYS A 26 -26.73 2.22 0.13
N GLN A 27 -26.46 2.73 -1.07
CA GLN A 27 -26.97 2.11 -2.30
C GLN A 27 -26.11 0.90 -2.67
N SER A 28 -26.73 -0.28 -2.71
CA SER A 28 -26.13 -1.49 -3.27
C SER A 28 -26.41 -1.54 -4.77
N LEU A 29 -25.36 -1.39 -5.59
CA LEU A 29 -25.48 -1.58 -7.03
C LEU A 29 -25.13 -3.02 -7.37
N GLY A 30 -26.10 -3.77 -7.92
CA GLY A 30 -25.90 -5.12 -8.46
C GLY A 30 -25.61 -5.02 -9.95
N LEU A 31 -24.42 -5.43 -10.37
CA LEU A 31 -24.02 -5.49 -11.78
C LEU A 31 -23.74 -6.94 -12.20
N SER A 32 -24.08 -7.29 -13.44
CA SER A 32 -23.87 -8.62 -14.01
C SER A 32 -22.74 -8.59 -15.04
N PHE A 33 -21.90 -9.63 -15.04
CA PHE A 33 -20.74 -9.75 -15.94
C PHE A 33 -20.52 -11.22 -16.34
N ASP A 34 -19.94 -11.44 -17.51
CA ASP A 34 -19.57 -12.80 -17.98
C ASP A 34 -18.31 -13.32 -17.26
N ALA A 35 -17.42 -12.41 -16.83
CA ALA A 35 -16.18 -12.75 -16.16
C ALA A 35 -15.76 -11.68 -15.15
N VAL A 36 -14.96 -12.07 -14.16
CA VAL A 36 -14.43 -11.18 -13.12
C VAL A 36 -12.93 -11.39 -12.96
N ILE A 37 -12.16 -10.29 -13.00
CA ILE A 37 -10.73 -10.27 -12.69
C ILE A 37 -10.56 -9.70 -11.29
N MET A 38 -10.02 -10.51 -10.37
CA MET A 38 -9.75 -10.06 -9.00
C MET A 38 -8.35 -9.47 -8.88
N THR A 39 -8.26 -8.15 -8.68
CA THR A 39 -6.98 -7.43 -8.55
C THR A 39 -6.73 -6.89 -7.14
N ALA A 40 -7.60 -7.21 -6.18
CA ALA A 40 -7.43 -6.82 -4.79
C ALA A 40 -6.33 -7.65 -4.10
N PRO A 41 -5.61 -7.10 -3.11
CA PRO A 41 -4.71 -7.87 -2.26
C PRO A 41 -5.44 -9.05 -1.58
N LEU A 42 -4.72 -10.14 -1.32
CA LEU A 42 -5.32 -11.36 -0.80
C LEU A 42 -6.00 -11.17 0.56
N CYS A 43 -5.47 -10.29 1.41
CA CYS A 43 -6.12 -9.92 2.67
C CYS A 43 -7.51 -9.31 2.45
N ASN A 44 -7.69 -8.48 1.41
CA ASN A 44 -9.00 -7.93 1.06
C ASN A 44 -9.92 -8.97 0.44
N VAL A 45 -9.39 -9.89 -0.36
CA VAL A 45 -10.18 -11.00 -0.95
C VAL A 45 -10.76 -11.90 0.14
N LYS A 46 -9.99 -12.19 1.19
CA LYS A 46 -10.44 -12.98 2.35
C LYS A 46 -11.64 -12.38 3.08
N GLU A 47 -11.79 -11.06 3.04
CA GLU A 47 -12.91 -10.33 3.66
C GLU A 47 -14.16 -10.26 2.76
N MET A 48 -14.05 -10.66 1.49
CA MET A 48 -15.16 -10.64 0.55
C MET A 48 -16.13 -11.79 0.80
N LYS A 49 -17.43 -11.51 0.62
CA LYS A 49 -18.45 -12.56 0.64
C LYS A 49 -18.62 -13.10 -0.77
N ILE A 50 -18.09 -14.30 -1.02
CA ILE A 50 -18.27 -14.99 -2.30
C ILE A 50 -19.36 -16.05 -2.13
N THR A 51 -20.35 -16.09 -3.00
CA THR A 51 -21.39 -17.12 -2.99
C THR A 51 -21.42 -17.89 -4.31
N LYS A 52 -21.73 -19.19 -4.23
CA LYS A 52 -21.89 -20.10 -5.37
C LYS A 52 -23.23 -20.80 -5.25
N GLY A 53 -24.13 -20.59 -6.21
CA GLY A 53 -25.48 -21.17 -6.19
C GLY A 53 -26.28 -20.76 -4.93
N GLY A 54 -26.12 -19.51 -4.48
CA GLY A 54 -26.78 -18.98 -3.28
C GLY A 54 -26.10 -19.33 -1.94
N ASN A 55 -25.16 -20.27 -1.93
CA ASN A 55 -24.43 -20.67 -0.71
C ASN A 55 -23.11 -19.93 -0.58
N LEU A 56 -22.66 -19.66 0.65
CA LEU A 56 -21.34 -19.08 0.90
C LEU A 56 -20.24 -20.03 0.40
N PHE A 57 -19.31 -19.49 -0.39
CA PHE A 57 -18.10 -20.17 -0.82
C PHE A 57 -16.97 -19.82 0.16
N PRO A 58 -16.51 -20.77 1.01
CA PRO A 58 -15.49 -20.48 2.00
C PRO A 58 -14.14 -20.19 1.34
N LEU A 59 -13.40 -19.24 1.91
CA LEU A 59 -12.07 -18.82 1.46
C LEU A 59 -10.95 -19.22 2.45
N ASP A 60 -11.22 -20.23 3.28
CA ASP A 60 -10.31 -20.74 4.31
C ASP A 60 -9.07 -21.45 3.74
N PHE A 61 -9.14 -21.94 2.50
CA PHE A 61 -8.00 -22.47 1.76
C PHE A 61 -6.95 -21.41 1.39
N LEU A 62 -7.27 -20.11 1.48
CA LEU A 62 -6.33 -19.05 1.18
C LEU A 62 -5.29 -18.90 2.31
N PRO A 63 -3.98 -18.89 2.01
CA PRO A 63 -2.94 -18.75 3.03
C PRO A 63 -2.96 -17.37 3.69
N GLU A 64 -2.50 -17.29 4.93
CA GLU A 64 -2.23 -15.99 5.57
C GLU A 64 -0.99 -15.36 4.93
N VAL A 65 -1.14 -14.11 4.45
CA VAL A 65 -0.05 -13.34 3.83
C VAL A 65 0.26 -12.16 4.72
N ILE A 66 1.53 -12.06 5.13
CA ILE A 66 1.97 -10.98 6.02
C ILE A 66 2.42 -9.78 5.18
N TYR A 67 1.73 -8.65 5.35
CA TYR A 67 2.08 -7.38 4.72
C TYR A 67 2.93 -6.52 5.65
N MET A 68 4.02 -5.96 5.14
CA MET A 68 4.90 -5.08 5.91
C MET A 68 4.43 -3.63 5.78
N PRO A 69 3.97 -2.99 6.87
CA PRO A 69 3.57 -1.60 6.81
C PRO A 69 4.80 -0.72 6.58
N LEU A 70 4.71 0.23 5.66
CA LEU A 70 5.71 1.25 5.46
C LEU A 70 5.05 2.62 5.28
N SER A 71 5.80 3.65 5.62
CA SER A 71 5.45 5.04 5.34
C SER A 71 6.54 5.71 4.53
N VAL A 72 6.11 6.52 3.57
CA VAL A 72 6.98 7.33 2.71
C VAL A 72 6.95 8.76 3.21
N ILE A 73 8.10 9.27 3.63
CA ILE A 73 8.25 10.63 4.11
C ILE A 73 8.95 11.44 3.03
N ILE A 74 8.29 12.50 2.58
CA ILE A 74 8.84 13.46 1.63
C ILE A 74 9.35 14.66 2.41
N THR A 75 10.63 14.98 2.22
CA THR A 75 11.25 16.14 2.86
C THR A 75 11.99 16.98 1.83
N THR A 76 11.99 18.30 2.06
CA THR A 76 12.72 19.25 1.22
C THR A 76 13.58 20.15 2.08
N PHE A 77 14.81 20.38 1.64
CA PHE A 77 15.76 21.28 2.31
C PHE A 77 16.34 22.24 1.29
N LYS A 78 16.57 23.49 1.69
CA LYS A 78 17.39 24.39 0.87
C LYS A 78 18.79 23.82 0.71
N LYS A 79 19.35 23.93 -0.49
CA LYS A 79 20.71 23.42 -0.79
C LYS A 79 21.76 24.03 0.13
N GLU A 80 21.62 25.31 0.47
CA GLU A 80 22.50 26.03 1.42
C GLU A 80 22.52 25.42 2.83
N ASN A 81 21.46 24.71 3.22
CA ASN A 81 21.34 24.09 4.55
C ASN A 81 21.88 22.65 4.60
N VAL A 82 22.22 22.04 3.45
CA VAL A 82 22.76 20.68 3.39
C VAL A 82 24.29 20.74 3.29
N ARG A 83 24.96 20.53 4.43
CA ARG A 83 26.42 20.72 4.55
C ARG A 83 27.26 19.76 3.71
N ARG A 84 26.78 18.53 3.52
CA ARG A 84 27.50 17.46 2.82
C ARG A 84 26.53 16.75 1.88
N PRO A 85 26.21 17.33 0.72
CA PRO A 85 25.42 16.62 -0.27
C PRO A 85 26.23 15.41 -0.76
N LEU A 86 25.56 14.27 -0.87
CA LEU A 86 26.13 13.06 -1.46
C LEU A 86 25.54 12.90 -2.85
N GLU A 87 26.38 12.63 -3.85
CA GLU A 87 25.92 12.33 -5.19
C GLU A 87 25.51 10.86 -5.32
N GLY A 88 24.45 10.61 -6.09
CA GLY A 88 23.95 9.26 -6.35
C GLY A 88 22.44 9.16 -6.20
N PHE A 89 21.94 7.93 -6.14
CA PHE A 89 20.50 7.65 -6.11
C PHE A 89 19.91 7.75 -4.71
N GLY A 90 20.72 7.50 -3.68
CA GLY A 90 20.27 7.47 -2.30
C GLY A 90 21.16 6.63 -1.40
N VAL A 91 20.64 6.31 -0.22
CA VAL A 91 21.29 5.50 0.81
C VAL A 91 20.32 4.45 1.34
N LEU A 92 20.83 3.25 1.60
CA LEU A 92 20.13 2.21 2.36
C LEU A 92 20.73 2.09 3.75
N VAL A 93 19.89 1.85 4.76
CA VAL A 93 20.30 1.72 6.16
C VAL A 93 20.16 0.25 6.59
N PRO A 94 21.27 -0.50 6.78
CA PRO A 94 21.23 -1.88 7.24
C PRO A 94 20.53 -2.07 8.60
N SER A 95 20.05 -3.30 8.87
CA SER A 95 19.41 -3.69 10.16
C SER A 95 20.17 -3.26 11.39
N LYS A 96 21.48 -3.52 11.37
CA LYS A 96 22.38 -3.28 12.49
C LYS A 96 22.54 -1.80 12.86
N GLU A 97 22.32 -0.87 11.93
CA GLU A 97 22.52 0.56 12.19
C GLU A 97 21.44 1.19 13.09
N GLN A 98 20.38 0.45 13.43
CA GLN A 98 19.42 0.88 14.46
C GLN A 98 20.08 1.12 15.82
N GLN A 99 21.12 0.34 16.14
CA GLN A 99 21.90 0.54 17.37
C GLN A 99 22.70 1.85 17.37
N ASN A 100 22.95 2.42 16.18
CA ASN A 100 23.62 3.69 15.97
C ASN A 100 22.62 4.86 15.82
N GLY A 101 21.33 4.61 16.08
CA GLY A 101 20.27 5.61 16.04
C GLY A 101 19.57 5.76 14.69
N LEU A 102 20.02 5.10 13.62
CA LEU A 102 19.39 5.19 12.30
C LEU A 102 18.16 4.26 12.22
N LYS A 103 16.97 4.87 12.25
CA LYS A 103 15.70 4.14 12.31
C LYS A 103 14.97 4.05 10.95
N THR A 104 15.45 4.74 9.93
CA THR A 104 14.90 4.68 8.57
C THR A 104 15.36 3.41 7.85
N LEU A 105 14.69 3.04 6.75
CA LEU A 105 15.12 1.95 5.88
C LEU A 105 16.11 2.43 4.81
N GLY A 106 15.95 3.68 4.38
CA GLY A 106 16.75 4.32 3.35
C GLY A 106 16.08 5.59 2.84
N THR A 107 16.84 6.35 2.06
CA THR A 107 16.42 7.64 1.50
C THR A 107 16.89 7.75 0.06
N LEU A 108 15.99 8.10 -0.85
CA LEU A 108 16.31 8.46 -2.22
C LEU A 108 16.61 9.95 -2.32
N PHE A 109 17.62 10.28 -3.14
CA PHE A 109 17.98 11.65 -3.49
C PHE A 109 17.17 12.10 -4.72
N SER A 110 15.86 12.19 -4.55
CA SER A 110 14.88 12.31 -5.63
C SER A 110 15.15 13.48 -6.58
N SER A 111 15.56 14.65 -6.08
CA SER A 111 15.88 15.80 -6.96
C SER A 111 17.24 15.71 -7.65
N MET A 112 18.11 14.79 -7.25
CA MET A 112 19.34 14.52 -8.00
C MET A 112 19.06 13.62 -9.20
N MET A 113 18.16 12.65 -9.04
CA MET A 113 17.73 11.77 -10.14
C MET A 113 16.74 12.46 -11.09
N PHE A 114 15.83 13.27 -10.53
CA PHE A 114 14.77 13.95 -11.27
C PHE A 114 14.73 15.44 -10.88
N PRO A 115 15.61 16.28 -11.47
CA PRO A 115 15.77 17.68 -11.07
C PRO A 115 14.53 18.55 -11.24
N ASP A 116 13.56 18.10 -12.05
CA ASP A 116 12.29 18.76 -12.32
C ASP A 116 11.23 18.56 -11.23
N ARG A 117 11.50 17.72 -10.22
CA ARG A 117 10.56 17.42 -9.13
C ARG A 117 10.53 18.47 -8.01
N VAL A 118 11.45 19.44 -8.02
CA VAL A 118 11.56 20.47 -6.97
C VAL A 118 12.24 21.73 -7.52
N PRO A 119 12.00 22.94 -6.97
CA PRO A 119 12.78 24.13 -7.30
C PRO A 119 14.30 23.94 -7.23
N LYS A 120 15.03 24.66 -8.09
CA LYS A 120 16.49 24.46 -8.30
C LYS A 120 17.35 24.69 -7.04
N ASP A 121 16.85 25.46 -6.08
CA ASP A 121 17.51 25.82 -4.82
C ASP A 121 17.22 24.83 -3.68
N LEU A 122 16.45 23.76 -3.94
CA LEU A 122 16.09 22.75 -2.96
C LEU A 122 16.65 21.36 -3.31
N TYR A 123 16.82 20.55 -2.27
CA TYR A 123 16.90 19.09 -2.36
C TYR A 123 15.56 18.48 -1.98
N LEU A 124 15.17 17.41 -2.69
CA LEU A 124 14.01 16.57 -2.39
C LEU A 124 14.50 15.18 -2.00
N TYR A 125 14.09 14.73 -0.82
CA TYR A 125 14.42 13.41 -0.29
C TYR A 125 13.16 12.60 -0.03
N THR A 126 13.16 11.35 -0.50
CA THR A 126 12.09 10.38 -0.27
C THR A 126 12.61 9.29 0.67
N THR A 127 12.20 9.37 1.93
CA THR A 127 12.67 8.49 3.01
C THR A 127 11.62 7.42 3.32
N PHE A 128 12.06 6.17 3.45
CA PHE A 128 11.20 5.04 3.78
C PHE A 128 11.35 4.67 5.25
N VAL A 129 10.22 4.51 5.94
CA VAL A 129 10.19 4.21 7.37
C VAL A 129 9.25 3.05 7.64
N GLY A 130 9.61 2.21 8.60
CA GLY A 130 8.82 1.07 9.05
C GLY A 130 9.35 -0.26 8.54
N GLY A 131 8.58 -0.94 7.71
CA GLY A 131 8.89 -2.29 7.22
C GLY A 131 8.84 -3.33 8.33
N SER A 132 9.48 -4.48 8.09
CA SER A 132 9.54 -5.58 9.06
C SER A 132 10.25 -5.20 10.37
N ARG A 133 11.15 -4.22 10.32
CA ARG A 133 12.03 -3.83 11.43
C ARG A 133 11.38 -2.89 12.43
N ASN A 134 10.37 -2.12 12.03
CA ASN A 134 9.69 -1.20 12.92
C ASN A 134 8.24 -0.91 12.46
N LYS A 135 7.37 -1.91 12.56
CA LYS A 135 5.98 -1.82 12.06
C LYS A 135 5.19 -0.66 12.67
N GLU A 136 5.43 -0.35 13.95
CA GLU A 136 4.70 0.71 14.65
C GLU A 136 5.16 2.10 14.21
N LEU A 137 6.45 2.27 13.85
CA LEU A 137 6.94 3.53 13.30
C LEU A 137 6.32 3.85 11.93
N ALA A 138 5.84 2.85 11.17
CA ALA A 138 5.06 3.10 9.96
C ALA A 138 3.72 3.82 10.26
N LYS A 139 3.17 3.63 11.47
CA LYS A 139 1.87 4.20 11.90
C LYS A 139 2.03 5.47 12.74
N ALA A 140 3.26 5.92 12.97
CA ALA A 140 3.55 7.12 13.74
C ALA A 140 2.80 8.31 13.15
N SER A 141 1.94 8.94 13.94
CA SER A 141 0.99 9.95 13.50
C SER A 141 1.56 11.36 13.47
N THR A 142 2.72 11.58 14.12
CA THR A 142 3.16 12.94 14.47
C THR A 142 4.51 13.29 13.87
N TYR A 143 4.56 14.49 13.26
CA TYR A 143 5.79 15.18 12.85
C TYR A 143 6.91 15.17 13.90
N LYS A 144 6.56 15.19 15.21
CA LYS A 144 7.52 15.14 16.33
C LYS A 144 8.26 13.81 16.47
N GLU A 145 7.61 12.68 16.20
CA GLU A 145 8.25 11.36 16.27
C GLU A 145 9.23 11.17 15.10
N LEU A 146 8.90 11.78 13.95
CA LEU A 146 9.73 11.78 12.75
C LEU A 146 10.93 12.74 12.83
N GLN A 147 10.87 13.81 13.62
CA GLN A 147 12.03 14.67 13.89
C GLN A 147 13.07 14.03 14.82
N SER A 148 12.74 12.93 15.49
CA SER A 148 13.66 12.16 16.34
C SER A 148 14.39 11.02 15.59
N LEU A 149 14.19 10.94 14.28
CA LEU A 149 14.90 10.06 13.33
C LEU A 149 16.18 10.75 12.84
#